data_AF-A0AAN0JEC6-F1
#
_entry.id   AF-A0AAN0JEC6-F1
#
_cell.length_a   1.000
_cell.length_b   1.000
_cell.length_c   1.000
_cell.angle_alpha   90.00
_cell.angle_beta   90.00
_cell.angle_gamma   90.00
#
_symmetry.space_group_name_H-M   'P 1'
#
loop_
_entity.id
_entity.type
_entity.pdbx_description
1 polymer ?
#
loop_
_entity_poly.entity_id
_entity_poly.type
_entity_poly.pdbx_seq_one_letter_code
_entity_poly.pdbx_strand_id
1 'polypeptide(L)'
;MNLFLNQAAASGRFRSVSDRLENAISSCLTGVVSKLYAPGLISLGLKDEMINGNDIPSKKASKLVSELQRTLNNDKHPETFLNDVCKVLKEVGEKPITDIANELVPTATVSSNGSSRSTTTSSASRQTVSTSNTDNGKRTLDIEDVEMVTKVLNKALFGATKWVDLGLKLGLLMPRLNVIKDEGGDAYKHLRVTIEVWLEGEDNVTSRTWQTLIDAVEGTGDRAAAQRIPDKLKTLYNITL
;
A
#
# COMPACT_ATOMS: atom_id res chain seq x y z
N MET A 1 -12.82 -26.63 -27.05
CA MET A 1 -11.35 -26.37 -27.04
C MET A 1 -10.99 -25.00 -26.43
N ASN A 2 -11.80 -23.95 -26.60
CA ASN A 2 -11.48 -22.60 -26.12
C ASN A 2 -11.52 -22.38 -24.59
N LEU A 3 -12.28 -23.19 -23.83
CA LEU A 3 -12.36 -23.08 -22.37
C LEU A 3 -11.04 -23.47 -21.66
N PHE A 4 -10.43 -24.58 -22.06
CA PHE A 4 -9.17 -25.06 -21.45
C PHE A 4 -7.98 -24.12 -21.72
N LEU A 5 -7.93 -23.49 -22.90
CA LEU A 5 -6.88 -22.53 -23.26
C LEU A 5 -7.00 -21.23 -22.45
N ASN A 6 -8.22 -20.69 -22.29
CA ASN A 6 -8.46 -19.48 -21.50
C ASN A 6 -8.25 -19.71 -20.00
N GLN A 7 -8.61 -20.90 -19.50
CA GLN A 7 -8.35 -21.29 -18.12
C GLN A 7 -6.85 -21.39 -17.81
N ALA A 8 -6.08 -22.04 -18.69
CA ALA A 8 -4.63 -22.14 -18.53
C ALA A 8 -3.93 -20.77 -18.60
N ALA A 9 -4.41 -19.87 -19.46
CA ALA A 9 -3.88 -18.51 -19.58
C ALA A 9 -4.16 -17.66 -18.33
N ALA A 10 -5.42 -17.56 -17.88
CA ALA A 10 -5.79 -16.78 -16.70
C ALA A 10 -5.11 -17.32 -15.43
N SER A 11 -5.13 -18.65 -15.25
CA SER A 11 -4.47 -19.32 -14.13
C SER A 11 -2.97 -19.09 -14.12
N GLY A 12 -2.31 -19.18 -15.29
CA GLY A 12 -0.87 -18.91 -15.43
C GLY A 12 -0.51 -17.47 -15.08
N ARG A 13 -1.30 -16.49 -15.54
CA ARG A 13 -1.10 -15.07 -15.21
C ARG A 13 -1.23 -14.83 -13.71
N PHE A 14 -2.29 -15.35 -13.09
CA PHE A 14 -2.49 -15.21 -11.65
C PHE A 14 -1.34 -15.84 -10.86
N ARG A 15 -0.93 -17.06 -11.21
CA ARG A 15 0.21 -17.76 -10.58
C ARG A 15 1.50 -16.96 -10.66
N SER A 16 1.76 -16.29 -11.79
CA SER A 16 3.00 -15.54 -12.00
C SER A 16 3.16 -14.33 -11.07
N VAL A 17 2.06 -13.80 -10.53
CA VAL A 17 2.07 -12.65 -9.63
C VAL A 17 1.76 -13.02 -8.18
N SER A 18 1.42 -14.28 -7.88
CA SER A 18 0.95 -14.74 -6.56
C SER A 18 1.88 -14.35 -5.42
N ASP A 19 3.19 -14.55 -5.54
CA ASP A 19 4.15 -14.23 -4.47
C ASP A 19 4.21 -12.72 -4.20
N ARG A 20 4.14 -11.89 -5.25
CA ARG A 20 4.11 -10.43 -5.13
C ARG A 20 2.79 -9.97 -4.54
N LEU A 21 1.70 -10.61 -4.94
CA LEU A 21 0.36 -10.32 -4.46
C LEU A 21 0.21 -10.69 -2.98
N GLU A 22 0.71 -11.84 -2.56
CA GLU A 22 0.76 -12.25 -1.14
C GLU A 22 1.50 -11.20 -0.29
N ASN A 23 2.67 -10.78 -0.74
CA ASN A 23 3.46 -9.77 -0.05
C ASN A 23 2.75 -8.41 0.03
N ALA A 24 2.06 -8.01 -1.04
CA ALA A 24 1.31 -6.75 -1.09
C ALA A 24 0.04 -6.78 -0.22
N ILE A 25 -0.68 -7.90 -0.22
CA ILE A 25 -1.90 -8.09 0.58
C ILE A 25 -1.55 -8.18 2.07
N SER A 26 -0.40 -8.75 2.43
CA SER A 26 0.01 -8.93 3.83
C SER A 26 -0.04 -7.64 4.67
N SER A 27 0.18 -6.47 4.06
CA SER A 27 0.12 -5.17 4.74
C SER A 27 -1.27 -4.53 4.82
N CYS A 28 -2.27 -5.04 4.08
CA CYS A 28 -3.63 -4.47 4.01
C CYS A 28 -4.74 -5.53 3.94
N LEU A 29 -4.48 -6.70 4.54
CA LEU A 29 -5.28 -7.91 4.43
C LEU A 29 -6.78 -7.67 4.69
N THR A 30 -7.13 -6.97 5.78
CA THR A 30 -8.53 -6.71 6.15
C THR A 30 -9.29 -5.93 5.08
N GLY A 31 -8.62 -4.92 4.47
CA GLY A 31 -9.22 -4.10 3.42
C GLY A 31 -9.45 -4.90 2.14
N VAL A 32 -8.45 -5.67 1.72
CA VAL A 32 -8.53 -6.54 0.53
C VAL A 32 -9.62 -7.60 0.70
N VAL A 33 -9.62 -8.30 1.83
CA VAL A 33 -10.59 -9.37 2.13
C VAL A 33 -12.02 -8.82 2.18
N SER A 34 -12.23 -7.68 2.83
CA SER A 34 -13.58 -7.07 2.90
C SER A 34 -14.10 -6.67 1.52
N LYS A 35 -13.23 -6.13 0.66
CA LYS A 35 -13.57 -5.74 -0.70
C LYS A 35 -13.79 -6.94 -1.64
N LEU A 36 -13.06 -8.04 -1.46
CA LEU A 36 -13.28 -9.29 -2.20
C LEU A 36 -14.57 -10.00 -1.78
N TYR A 37 -14.93 -9.91 -0.50
CA TYR A 37 -16.16 -10.50 0.02
C TYR A 37 -17.42 -9.78 -0.49
N ALA A 38 -17.41 -8.45 -0.59
CA ALA A 38 -18.56 -7.65 -1.00
C ALA A 38 -19.22 -8.11 -2.33
N PRO A 39 -18.47 -8.39 -3.42
CA PRO A 39 -19.01 -8.96 -4.66
C PRO A 39 -19.17 -10.50 -4.63
N GLY A 40 -18.83 -11.16 -3.53
CA GLY A 40 -18.93 -12.63 -3.41
C GLY A 40 -17.78 -13.41 -4.03
N LEU A 41 -16.62 -12.79 -4.29
CA LEU A 41 -15.45 -13.46 -4.86
C LEU A 41 -14.77 -14.41 -3.86
N ILE A 42 -15.04 -14.24 -2.57
CA ILE A 42 -14.61 -15.13 -1.50
C ILE A 42 -15.77 -15.43 -0.54
N SER A 43 -15.70 -16.57 0.16
CA SER A 43 -16.73 -16.96 1.12
C SER A 43 -16.64 -16.16 2.43
N LEU A 44 -17.77 -16.07 3.15
CA LEU A 44 -17.82 -15.48 4.49
C LEU A 44 -16.87 -16.19 5.46
N GLY A 45 -16.80 -17.53 5.38
CA GLY A 45 -15.88 -18.32 6.20
C GLY A 45 -14.41 -17.97 5.95
N LEU A 46 -14.02 -17.75 4.69
CA LEU A 46 -12.66 -17.31 4.38
C LEU A 46 -12.41 -15.89 4.89
N LYS A 47 -13.38 -14.98 4.74
CA LYS A 47 -13.29 -13.63 5.31
C LYS A 47 -13.06 -13.65 6.82
N ASP A 48 -13.89 -14.39 7.55
CA ASP A 48 -13.81 -14.45 9.01
C ASP A 48 -12.49 -15.07 9.48
N GLU A 49 -11.99 -16.07 8.75
CA GLU A 49 -10.67 -16.66 9.03
C GLU A 49 -9.53 -15.66 8.80
N MET A 50 -9.57 -14.88 7.70
CA MET A 50 -8.54 -13.88 7.44
C MET A 50 -8.55 -12.75 8.49
N ILE A 51 -9.74 -12.32 8.92
CA ILE A 51 -9.88 -11.23 9.88
C ILE A 51 -9.59 -11.70 11.32
N ASN A 52 -10.23 -12.78 11.75
CA ASN A 52 -10.23 -13.22 13.16
C ASN A 52 -9.30 -14.41 13.44
N GLY A 53 -8.72 -15.04 12.42
CA GLY A 53 -7.82 -16.18 12.59
C GLY A 53 -6.54 -15.83 13.36
N ASN A 54 -5.93 -16.82 14.02
CA ASN A 54 -4.76 -16.60 14.87
C ASN A 54 -3.41 -16.67 14.11
N ASP A 55 -3.45 -16.84 12.79
CA ASP A 55 -2.26 -16.88 11.94
C ASP A 55 -1.68 -15.50 11.67
N ILE A 56 -0.37 -15.48 11.36
CA ILE A 56 0.34 -14.26 10.95
C ILE A 56 -0.19 -13.74 9.59
N PRO A 57 -0.14 -12.42 9.33
CA PRO A 57 -0.69 -11.83 8.11
C PRO A 57 -0.17 -12.43 6.81
N SER A 58 1.11 -12.84 6.75
CA SER A 58 1.68 -13.48 5.56
C SER A 58 1.07 -14.85 5.28
N LYS A 59 0.91 -15.70 6.30
CA LYS A 59 0.23 -17.00 6.15
C LYS A 59 -1.21 -16.83 5.69
N LYS A 60 -1.91 -15.85 6.25
CA LYS A 60 -3.28 -15.51 5.86
C LYS A 60 -3.33 -15.02 4.41
N ALA A 61 -2.46 -14.10 4.01
CA ALA A 61 -2.37 -13.64 2.62
C ALA A 61 -2.07 -14.79 1.65
N SER A 62 -1.16 -15.70 2.02
CA SER A 62 -0.84 -16.90 1.23
C SER A 62 -2.06 -17.79 1.05
N LYS A 63 -2.82 -18.01 2.13
CA LYS A 63 -4.06 -18.78 2.10
C LYS A 63 -5.11 -18.12 1.20
N LEU A 64 -5.30 -16.80 1.31
CA LEU A 64 -6.22 -16.05 0.45
C LEU A 64 -5.86 -16.18 -1.04
N VAL A 65 -4.58 -15.97 -1.39
CA VAL A 65 -4.10 -16.09 -2.78
C VAL A 65 -4.26 -17.52 -3.30
N SER A 66 -3.99 -18.53 -2.45
CA SER A 66 -4.20 -19.93 -2.80
C SER A 66 -5.67 -20.27 -3.06
N GLU A 67 -6.58 -19.72 -2.26
CA GLU A 67 -8.03 -19.89 -2.46
C GLU A 67 -8.55 -19.16 -3.69
N LEU A 68 -8.04 -17.96 -4.00
CA LEU A 68 -8.35 -17.26 -5.26
C LEU A 68 -7.86 -18.05 -6.47
N GLN A 69 -6.63 -18.57 -6.41
CA GLN A 69 -6.07 -19.42 -7.47
C GLN A 69 -6.89 -20.72 -7.64
N ARG A 70 -7.31 -21.35 -6.53
CA ARG A 70 -8.14 -22.55 -6.53
C ARG A 70 -9.52 -22.25 -7.13
N THR A 71 -10.13 -21.14 -6.76
CA THR A 71 -11.44 -20.71 -7.28
C THR A 71 -11.34 -20.44 -8.78
N LEU A 72 -10.34 -19.67 -9.21
CA LEU A 72 -10.03 -19.42 -10.62
C LEU A 72 -9.83 -20.73 -11.42
N ASN A 73 -9.15 -21.72 -10.85
CA ASN A 73 -8.93 -23.02 -11.51
C ASN A 73 -10.21 -23.85 -11.63
N ASN A 74 -11.22 -23.63 -10.80
CA ASN A 74 -12.48 -24.38 -10.83
C ASN A 74 -13.63 -23.57 -11.45
N ASP A 75 -13.40 -22.30 -11.77
CA ASP A 75 -14.41 -21.38 -12.29
C ASP A 75 -14.77 -21.70 -13.76
N LYS A 76 -16.04 -21.52 -14.12
CA LYS A 76 -16.55 -21.75 -15.48
C LYS A 76 -16.19 -20.62 -16.45
N HIS A 77 -15.87 -19.45 -15.91
CA HIS A 77 -15.53 -18.21 -16.60
C HIS A 77 -14.27 -17.56 -15.97
N PRO A 78 -13.11 -18.22 -16.05
CA PRO A 78 -11.90 -17.82 -15.32
C PRO A 78 -11.39 -16.42 -15.68
N GLU A 79 -11.55 -15.99 -16.93
CA GLU A 79 -11.20 -14.63 -17.36
C GLU A 79 -12.12 -13.57 -16.72
N THR A 80 -13.42 -13.85 -16.59
CA THR A 80 -14.36 -12.96 -15.91
C THR A 80 -14.04 -12.87 -14.43
N PHE A 81 -13.86 -14.02 -13.76
CA PHE A 81 -13.48 -14.06 -12.35
C PHE A 81 -12.18 -13.29 -12.09
N LEU A 82 -11.15 -13.50 -12.93
CA LEU A 82 -9.88 -12.79 -12.81
C LEU A 82 -10.05 -11.28 -13.02
N ASN A 83 -10.85 -10.85 -13.99
CA ASN A 83 -11.14 -9.43 -14.20
C ASN A 83 -11.87 -8.79 -13.01
N ASP A 84 -12.83 -9.50 -12.40
CA ASP A 84 -13.53 -9.04 -11.20
C ASP A 84 -12.58 -8.93 -10.01
N VAL A 85 -11.70 -9.91 -9.81
CA VAL A 85 -10.62 -9.84 -8.81
C VAL A 85 -9.73 -8.63 -9.09
N CYS A 86 -9.27 -8.42 -10.32
CA CYS A 86 -8.43 -7.28 -10.68
C CYS A 86 -9.12 -5.94 -10.43
N LYS A 87 -10.40 -5.82 -10.77
CA LYS A 87 -11.19 -4.62 -10.50
C LYS A 87 -11.22 -4.31 -9.01
N VAL A 88 -11.55 -5.30 -8.18
CA VAL A 88 -11.59 -5.15 -6.73
C VAL A 88 -10.22 -4.79 -6.16
N LEU A 89 -9.15 -5.42 -6.65
CA LEU A 89 -7.79 -5.12 -6.23
C LEU A 89 -7.40 -3.66 -6.54
N LYS A 90 -7.82 -3.10 -7.69
CA LYS A 90 -7.61 -1.68 -8.01
C LYS A 90 -8.39 -0.75 -7.08
N GLU A 91 -9.59 -1.16 -6.65
CA GLU A 91 -10.40 -0.40 -5.69
C GLU A 91 -9.83 -0.40 -4.27
N VAL A 92 -8.81 -1.23 -3.98
CA VAL A 92 -8.07 -1.16 -2.70
C VAL A 92 -7.27 0.14 -2.61
N GLY A 93 -6.82 0.68 -3.74
CA GLY A 93 -6.09 1.96 -3.80
C GLY A 93 -4.61 1.88 -3.40
N GLU A 94 -4.15 0.72 -2.93
CA GLU A 94 -2.74 0.49 -2.61
C GLU A 94 -1.93 0.31 -3.91
N LYS A 95 -0.89 1.14 -4.09
CA LYS A 95 -0.03 1.13 -5.28
C LYS A 95 0.49 -0.26 -5.67
N PRO A 96 1.10 -1.06 -4.76
CA PRO A 96 1.63 -2.37 -5.14
C PRO A 96 0.54 -3.34 -5.61
N ILE A 97 -0.68 -3.23 -5.07
CA ILE A 97 -1.81 -4.08 -5.45
C ILE A 97 -2.37 -3.65 -6.81
N THR A 98 -2.47 -2.33 -7.04
CA THR A 98 -2.96 -1.75 -8.28
C THR A 98 -2.03 -2.08 -9.45
N ASP A 99 -0.72 -1.99 -9.25
CA ASP A 99 0.29 -2.35 -10.25
C ASP A 99 0.17 -3.82 -10.65
N ILE A 100 0.08 -4.73 -9.67
CA ILE A 100 -0.12 -6.17 -9.90
C ILE A 100 -1.45 -6.43 -10.63
N ALA A 101 -2.53 -5.76 -10.24
CA ALA A 101 -3.83 -5.91 -10.88
C ALA A 101 -3.85 -5.40 -12.32
N ASN A 102 -2.99 -4.43 -12.68
CA ASN A 102 -2.83 -3.96 -14.05
C ASN A 102 -2.06 -4.97 -14.92
N GLU A 103 -1.06 -5.66 -14.36
CA GLU A 103 -0.33 -6.73 -15.05
C GLU A 103 -1.19 -7.95 -15.37
N LEU A 104 -2.27 -8.17 -14.61
CA LEU A 104 -3.19 -9.29 -14.77
C LEU A 104 -4.23 -9.10 -15.88
N VAL A 105 -4.51 -7.86 -16.29
CA VAL A 105 -5.46 -7.56 -17.36
C VAL A 105 -4.88 -8.01 -18.69
N PRO A 106 -5.63 -8.77 -19.52
CA PRO A 106 -5.17 -9.13 -20.86
C PRO A 106 -4.88 -7.86 -21.67
N THR A 107 -3.61 -7.62 -21.98
CA THR A 107 -3.25 -6.58 -22.94
C THR A 107 -3.75 -7.04 -24.30
N ALA A 108 -4.76 -6.34 -24.82
CA ALA A 108 -5.18 -6.52 -26.20
C ALA A 108 -3.95 -6.35 -27.10
N THR A 109 -3.70 -7.35 -27.94
CA THR A 109 -2.64 -7.46 -28.93
C THR A 109 -2.41 -6.17 -29.69
N VAL A 110 -1.22 -5.57 -29.55
CA VAL A 110 -0.59 -4.78 -30.63
C VAL A 110 0.79 -5.36 -30.89
N SER A 111 0.85 -6.11 -31.99
CA SER A 111 2.08 -6.47 -32.71
C SER A 111 2.80 -5.20 -33.18
N SER A 112 4.11 -5.10 -32.95
CA SER A 112 5.10 -4.78 -34.00
C SER A 112 6.55 -4.78 -33.47
N ASN A 113 7.43 -5.25 -34.34
CA ASN A 113 8.85 -5.54 -34.17
C ASN A 113 9.75 -4.32 -33.88
N GLY A 114 10.87 -4.59 -33.18
CA GLY A 114 12.22 -4.32 -33.70
C GLY A 114 12.84 -2.92 -33.56
N SER A 115 13.95 -2.89 -32.81
CA SER A 115 15.18 -2.11 -33.07
C SER A 115 15.24 -0.59 -32.78
N SER A 116 16.08 -0.28 -31.78
CA SER A 116 17.08 0.80 -31.65
C SER A 116 16.90 2.20 -32.27
N ARG A 117 17.08 3.19 -31.36
CA ARG A 117 17.94 4.40 -31.48
C ARG A 117 17.33 5.73 -31.97
N SER A 118 17.18 6.61 -30.97
CA SER A 118 17.52 8.05 -30.89
C SER A 118 16.66 9.17 -31.54
N THR A 119 16.57 10.23 -30.72
CA THR A 119 16.62 11.69 -30.98
C THR A 119 15.35 12.50 -31.29
N THR A 120 14.99 13.37 -30.32
CA THR A 120 14.66 14.83 -30.40
C THR A 120 13.55 15.29 -31.38
N THR A 121 12.59 16.19 -31.12
CA THR A 121 12.46 17.36 -30.20
C THR A 121 10.99 17.85 -30.18
N SER A 122 10.51 18.25 -29.00
CA SER A 122 9.52 19.28 -28.62
C SER A 122 8.38 19.77 -29.55
N SER A 123 7.15 19.76 -29.00
CA SER A 123 6.42 21.00 -28.63
C SER A 123 5.27 20.70 -27.64
N ALA A 124 5.20 21.51 -26.58
CA ALA A 124 4.54 21.26 -25.29
C ALA A 124 3.11 21.82 -25.14
N SER A 125 2.33 21.23 -24.22
CA SER A 125 1.48 21.87 -23.17
C SER A 125 0.54 20.78 -22.58
N ARG A 126 0.43 20.43 -21.29
CA ARG A 126 1.07 20.79 -20.01
C ARG A 126 1.01 19.53 -19.13
N GLN A 127 2.17 18.99 -18.78
CA GLN A 127 2.38 18.18 -17.59
C GLN A 127 2.84 19.12 -16.46
N THR A 128 2.41 18.85 -15.24
CA THR A 128 3.31 18.97 -14.08
C THR A 128 3.26 17.63 -13.37
N VAL A 129 3.93 16.66 -14.00
CA VAL A 129 4.57 15.56 -13.31
C VAL A 129 5.82 16.17 -12.66
N SER A 130 5.90 16.12 -11.34
CA SER A 130 7.12 16.44 -10.59
C SER A 130 7.67 15.16 -9.95
N THR A 131 7.97 14.16 -10.76
CA THR A 131 8.95 13.12 -10.40
C THR A 131 10.34 13.58 -10.84
N SER A 132 10.93 14.44 -10.02
CA SER A 132 12.36 14.46 -9.76
C SER A 132 12.58 15.40 -8.58
N ASN A 133 13.23 14.94 -7.53
CA ASN A 133 14.48 15.53 -7.08
C ASN A 133 15.05 14.65 -5.97
N THR A 134 16.36 14.41 -6.05
CA THR A 134 17.20 14.00 -4.93
C THR A 134 16.99 15.02 -3.82
N ASP A 135 16.01 14.78 -2.95
CA ASP A 135 15.75 15.61 -1.80
C ASP A 135 16.74 15.22 -0.73
N ASN A 136 17.54 16.20 -0.29
CA ASN A 136 18.48 16.06 0.82
C ASN A 136 17.74 16.08 2.18
N GLY A 137 16.56 15.46 2.25
CA GLY A 137 15.73 15.37 3.44
C GLY A 137 15.19 16.69 3.99
N LYS A 138 15.38 17.80 3.25
CA LYS A 138 15.00 19.16 3.66
C LYS A 138 13.66 19.59 3.10
N ARG A 139 13.06 18.84 2.16
CA ARG A 139 11.75 19.19 1.65
C ARG A 139 10.70 19.15 2.76
N THR A 140 9.77 20.09 2.68
CA THR A 140 8.54 20.03 3.46
C THR A 140 7.67 18.90 2.92
N LEU A 141 7.21 18.04 3.82
CA LEU A 141 6.27 16.96 3.54
C LEU A 141 4.85 17.51 3.50
N ASP A 142 4.03 16.97 2.60
CA ASP A 142 2.62 17.31 2.46
C ASP A 142 1.74 16.05 2.48
N ILE A 143 0.44 16.22 2.27
CA ILE A 143 -0.54 15.13 2.33
C ILE A 143 -0.26 14.01 1.31
N GLU A 144 0.43 14.29 0.20
CA GLU A 144 0.79 13.27 -0.80
C GLU A 144 1.85 12.29 -0.26
N ASP A 145 2.54 12.67 0.82
CA ASP A 145 3.60 11.88 1.45
C ASP A 145 3.12 10.92 2.55
N VAL A 146 1.81 10.87 2.83
CA VAL A 146 1.24 10.01 3.88
C VAL A 146 1.68 8.55 3.72
N GLU A 147 1.60 8.00 2.49
CA GLU A 147 1.99 6.61 2.22
C GLU A 147 3.49 6.40 2.48
N MET A 148 4.31 7.38 2.06
CA MET A 148 5.75 7.35 2.22
C MET A 148 6.14 7.36 3.70
N VAL A 149 5.61 8.32 4.47
CA VAL A 149 5.84 8.46 5.93
C VAL A 149 5.39 7.21 6.67
N THR A 150 4.18 6.72 6.39
CA THR A 150 3.63 5.53 7.03
C THR A 150 4.49 4.29 6.75
N LYS A 151 4.95 4.11 5.50
CA LYS A 151 5.82 3.01 5.11
C LYS A 151 7.19 3.08 5.77
N VAL A 152 7.77 4.28 5.90
CA VAL A 152 9.04 4.50 6.61
C VAL A 152 8.93 4.13 8.09
N LEU A 153 7.89 4.61 8.78
CA LEU A 153 7.63 4.29 10.20
C LEU A 153 7.45 2.78 10.41
N ASN A 154 6.66 2.12 9.56
CA ASN A 154 6.46 0.67 9.62
C ASN A 154 7.76 -0.11 9.40
N LYS A 155 8.58 0.28 8.41
CA LYS A 155 9.87 -0.38 8.15
C LYS A 155 10.93 -0.04 9.20
N ALA A 156 10.80 1.08 9.90
CA ALA A 156 11.61 1.43 11.06
C ALA A 156 11.18 0.67 12.33
N LEU A 157 10.10 -0.14 12.25
CA LEU A 157 9.51 -0.89 13.36
C LEU A 157 8.97 0.02 14.47
N PHE A 158 8.46 1.20 14.10
CA PHE A 158 7.79 2.07 15.03
C PHE A 158 6.51 1.40 15.56
N GLY A 159 6.31 1.39 16.87
CA GLY A 159 5.12 0.81 17.49
C GLY A 159 3.88 1.65 17.24
N ALA A 160 2.98 1.20 16.38
CA ALA A 160 1.76 1.93 16.01
C ALA A 160 0.87 2.28 17.22
N THR A 161 0.94 1.53 18.31
CA THR A 161 0.22 1.83 19.56
C THR A 161 0.64 3.15 20.22
N LYS A 162 1.80 3.71 19.84
CA LYS A 162 2.31 5.01 20.31
C LYS A 162 1.82 6.20 19.49
N TRP A 163 0.81 6.01 18.64
CA TRP A 163 0.30 7.07 17.75
C TRP A 163 -0.15 8.33 18.52
N VAL A 164 -0.72 8.19 19.72
CA VAL A 164 -1.12 9.33 20.57
C VAL A 164 0.10 10.14 20.98
N ASP A 165 1.12 9.47 21.53
CA ASP A 165 2.36 10.12 21.96
C ASP A 165 3.06 10.78 20.78
N LEU A 166 3.10 10.10 19.63
CA LEU A 166 3.66 10.65 18.40
C LEU A 166 2.91 11.91 17.97
N GLY A 167 1.57 11.87 17.92
CA GLY A 167 0.74 13.01 17.54
C GLY A 167 0.98 14.23 18.43
N LEU A 168 1.07 14.03 19.75
CA LEU A 168 1.42 15.11 20.69
C LEU A 168 2.81 15.70 20.41
N LYS A 169 3.80 14.85 20.13
CA LYS A 169 5.17 15.29 19.79
C LYS A 169 5.25 16.01 18.44
N LEU A 170 4.35 15.68 17.52
CA LEU A 170 4.22 16.36 16.22
C LEU A 170 3.46 17.70 16.32
N GLY A 171 2.84 18.00 17.47
CA GLY A 171 2.13 19.27 17.71
C GLY A 171 0.61 19.19 17.58
N LEU A 172 0.05 17.98 17.44
CA LEU A 172 -1.40 17.77 17.45
C LEU A 172 -1.96 17.89 18.87
N LEU A 173 -3.16 18.43 18.99
CA LEU A 173 -3.81 18.60 20.29
C LEU A 173 -4.58 17.34 20.70
N MET A 174 -4.60 17.06 22.02
CA MET A 174 -5.32 15.91 22.58
C MET A 174 -6.80 15.80 22.17
N PRO A 175 -7.60 16.90 22.05
CA PRO A 175 -8.97 16.81 21.56
C PRO A 175 -9.07 16.16 20.18
N ARG A 176 -8.16 16.49 19.25
CA ARG A 176 -8.12 15.90 17.92
C ARG A 176 -7.69 14.44 17.97
N LEU A 177 -6.71 14.10 18.79
CA LEU A 177 -6.31 12.71 19.00
C LEU A 177 -7.46 11.87 19.60
N ASN A 178 -8.28 12.45 20.48
CA ASN A 178 -9.48 11.77 20.98
C ASN A 178 -10.50 11.52 19.86
N VAL A 179 -10.71 12.47 18.94
CA VAL A 179 -11.57 12.25 17.76
C VAL A 179 -11.06 11.06 16.94
N ILE A 180 -9.75 11.00 16.66
CA ILE A 180 -9.14 9.87 15.93
C ILE A 180 -9.36 8.54 16.67
N LYS A 181 -9.25 8.56 18.00
CA LYS A 181 -9.50 7.38 18.83
C LYS A 181 -10.95 6.92 18.75
N ASP A 182 -11.89 7.87 18.85
CA ASP A 182 -13.33 7.62 18.92
C ASP A 182 -13.91 7.17 17.57
N GLU A 183 -13.26 7.49 16.45
CA GLU A 183 -13.57 6.94 15.13
C GLU A 183 -13.35 5.41 15.02
N GLY A 184 -12.75 4.81 16.05
CA GLY A 184 -12.50 3.37 16.12
C GLY A 184 -11.49 2.87 15.07
N GLY A 185 -11.20 1.58 15.15
CA GLY A 185 -10.17 0.92 14.33
C GLY A 185 -8.94 0.52 15.13
N ASP A 186 -7.95 -0.02 14.42
CA ASP A 186 -6.70 -0.48 15.04
C ASP A 186 -5.66 0.64 15.14
N ALA A 187 -4.57 0.34 15.86
CA ALA A 187 -3.48 1.28 16.07
C ALA A 187 -2.78 1.71 14.75
N TYR A 188 -2.83 0.89 13.68
CA TYR A 188 -2.25 1.25 12.39
C TYR A 188 -3.13 2.27 11.65
N LYS A 189 -4.45 2.11 11.71
CA LYS A 189 -5.41 3.12 11.23
C LYS A 189 -5.20 4.43 11.97
N HIS A 190 -5.16 4.40 13.31
CA HIS A 190 -4.95 5.61 14.11
C HIS A 190 -3.61 6.27 13.83
N LEU A 191 -2.53 5.49 13.66
CA LEU A 191 -1.23 6.01 13.24
C LEU A 191 -1.33 6.70 11.87
N ARG A 192 -1.96 6.08 10.87
CA ARG A 192 -2.13 6.67 9.54
C ARG A 192 -2.87 8.01 9.61
N VAL A 193 -4.02 8.06 10.29
CA VAL A 193 -4.80 9.29 10.42
C VAL A 193 -4.01 10.36 11.19
N THR A 194 -3.23 9.97 12.19
CA THR A 194 -2.33 10.90 12.90
C THR A 194 -1.31 11.54 11.96
N ILE A 195 -0.74 10.75 11.04
CA ILE A 195 0.20 11.25 10.02
C ILE A 195 -0.50 12.13 8.99
N GLU A 196 -1.70 11.77 8.53
CA GLU A 196 -2.53 12.60 7.64
C GLU A 196 -2.73 13.99 8.25
N VAL A 197 -3.21 14.05 9.48
CA VAL A 197 -3.51 15.33 10.12
C VAL A 197 -2.26 16.15 10.43
N TRP A 198 -1.14 15.49 10.77
CA TRP A 198 0.15 16.19 10.88
C TRP A 198 0.59 16.80 9.55
N LEU A 199 0.44 16.07 8.44
CA LEU A 199 0.84 16.52 7.10
C LEU A 199 -0.09 17.61 6.55
N GLU A 200 -1.34 17.69 7.00
CA GLU A 200 -2.23 18.83 6.72
C GLU A 200 -1.73 20.12 7.40
N GLY A 201 -0.91 20.02 8.43
CA GLY A 201 -0.35 21.16 9.17
C GLY A 201 -1.33 21.76 10.16
N GLU A 202 -2.23 20.93 10.69
CA GLU A 202 -3.24 21.31 11.68
C GLU A 202 -2.64 21.64 13.06
N ASP A 203 -3.45 22.22 13.95
CA ASP A 203 -3.07 22.52 15.34
C ASP A 203 -1.79 23.37 15.46
N ASN A 204 -0.84 22.94 16.30
CA ASN A 204 0.42 23.61 16.58
C ASN A 204 1.58 22.97 15.79
N VAL A 205 1.29 22.36 14.64
CA VAL A 205 2.32 21.76 13.78
C VAL A 205 3.24 22.87 13.24
N THR A 206 4.47 22.91 13.74
CA THR A 206 5.45 23.95 13.39
C THR A 206 6.31 23.58 12.18
N SER A 207 6.46 22.29 11.90
CA SER A 207 7.31 21.77 10.82
C SER A 207 6.83 20.39 10.38
N ARG A 208 6.84 20.18 9.07
CA ARG A 208 6.52 18.90 8.41
C ARG A 208 7.75 18.44 7.64
N THR A 209 8.78 17.98 8.35
CA THR A 209 10.01 17.46 7.75
C THR A 209 10.33 16.10 8.32
N TRP A 210 11.19 15.35 7.63
CA TRP A 210 11.71 14.09 8.14
C TRP A 210 12.44 14.25 9.47
N GLN A 211 13.18 15.34 9.67
CA GLN A 211 13.85 15.61 10.95
C GLN A 211 12.84 15.78 12.09
N THR A 212 11.78 16.57 11.88
CA THR A 212 10.72 16.74 12.88
C THR A 212 10.03 15.41 13.21
N LEU A 213 9.84 14.54 12.21
CA LEU A 213 9.33 13.20 12.45
C LEU A 213 10.29 12.34 13.29
N ILE A 214 11.58 12.36 12.98
CA ILE A 214 12.61 11.60 13.70
C ILE A 214 12.66 12.05 15.17
N ASP A 215 12.70 13.36 15.40
CA ASP A 215 12.74 13.94 16.74
C ASP A 215 11.47 13.57 17.53
N ALA A 216 10.30 13.59 16.87
CA ALA A 216 9.05 13.20 17.49
C ALA A 216 9.01 11.72 17.86
N VAL A 217 9.48 10.82 16.97
CA VAL A 217 9.60 9.37 17.22
C VAL A 217 10.59 9.08 18.34
N GLU A 218 11.73 9.78 18.38
CA GLU A 218 12.66 9.69 19.50
C GLU A 218 12.00 10.16 20.80
N GLY A 219 11.21 11.23 20.73
CA GLY A 219 10.44 11.80 21.82
C GLY A 219 9.35 10.88 22.39
N THR A 220 8.86 9.89 21.64
CA THR A 220 7.95 8.85 22.16
C THR A 220 8.69 7.74 22.92
N GLY A 221 10.01 7.87 23.09
CA GLY A 221 10.87 6.84 23.68
C GLY A 221 11.25 5.70 22.71
N ASP A 222 10.85 5.76 21.44
CA ASP A 222 11.23 4.76 20.43
C ASP A 222 12.53 5.12 19.70
N ARG A 223 13.60 5.30 20.47
CA ARG A 223 14.93 5.71 19.96
C ARG A 223 15.43 4.79 18.85
N ALA A 224 15.14 3.49 18.96
CA ALA A 224 15.55 2.50 17.98
C ALA A 224 14.81 2.67 16.64
N ALA A 225 13.52 2.98 16.65
CA ALA A 225 12.79 3.32 15.44
C ALA A 225 13.32 4.63 14.83
N ALA A 226 13.53 5.67 15.64
CA ALA A 226 14.07 6.95 15.20
C ALA A 226 15.40 6.80 14.43
N GLN A 227 16.32 6.01 14.98
CA GLN A 227 17.63 5.74 14.36
C GLN A 227 17.53 4.96 13.04
N ARG A 228 16.48 4.16 12.84
CA ARG A 228 16.29 3.39 11.60
C ARG A 228 15.66 4.21 10.48
N ILE A 229 14.97 5.31 10.79
CA ILE A 229 14.26 6.13 9.78
C ILE A 229 15.19 6.62 8.67
N PRO A 230 16.38 7.22 8.95
CA PRO A 230 17.30 7.65 7.90
C PRO A 230 17.73 6.50 6.97
N ASP A 231 18.03 5.32 7.53
CA ASP A 231 18.35 4.14 6.73
C ASP A 231 17.18 3.69 5.85
N LYS A 232 15.93 3.77 6.36
CA LYS A 232 14.74 3.42 5.58
C LYS A 232 14.46 4.42 4.46
N LEU A 233 14.69 5.70 4.69
CA LEU A 233 14.59 6.72 3.64
C LEU A 233 15.60 6.48 2.51
N LYS A 234 16.85 6.18 2.87
CA LYS A 234 17.90 5.90 1.89
C LYS A 234 17.60 4.63 1.09
N THR A 235 17.22 3.55 1.76
CA THR A 235 16.97 2.25 1.11
C THR A 235 15.70 2.21 0.26
N LEU A 236 14.63 2.89 0.68
CA LEU A 236 13.33 2.82 0.00
C LEU A 236 13.16 3.88 -1.09
N TYR A 237 13.76 5.05 -0.90
CA TYR A 237 13.50 6.24 -1.73
C TYR A 237 14.76 6.98 -2.17
N ASN A 238 15.95 6.49 -1.81
CA ASN A 238 17.24 7.14 -2.09
C ASN A 238 17.33 8.59 -1.53
N ILE A 239 16.66 8.84 -0.40
CA ILE A 239 16.70 10.12 0.32
C ILE A 239 17.75 10.04 1.42
N THR A 240 18.57 11.09 1.54
CA THR A 240 19.58 11.22 2.59
C THR A 240 19.27 12.46 3.42
N LEU A 241 19.29 12.32 4.74
CA LEU A 241 19.09 13.41 5.70
C LEU A 241 20.41 14.02 6.14
#